data_AF-A0A142Y5P8-F1
#
_entry.id   AF-A0A142Y5P8-F1
#
_cell.length_a   1.000
_cell.length_b   1.000
_cell.length_c   1.000
_cell.angle_alpha   90.00
_cell.angle_beta   90.00
_cell.angle_gamma   90.00
#
_symmetry.space_group_name_H-M   'P 1'
#
loop_
_entity.id
_entity.type
_entity.pdbx_description
1 polymer ?
#
loop_
_entity_poly.entity_id
_entity_poly.type
_entity_poly.pdbx_seq_one_letter_code
_entity_poly.pdbx_strand_id
1 'polypeptide(L)' 'MPTVTSLSELDAIRDEVKAFLSSNGETVTSLAMRADVPRDFLSRFVNDSYKHSPSFEYVSRLVHACGKRIRIDD' A
#
# COMPACT_ATOMS: atom_id res chain seq x y z
N MET A 1 -5.61 -18.39 -9.49
CA MET A 1 -4.57 -17.67 -10.24
C MET A 1 -3.69 -16.96 -9.23
N PRO A 2 -2.41 -17.33 -9.04
CA PRO A 2 -1.53 -16.52 -8.20
C PRO A 2 -1.21 -15.27 -9.02
N THR A 3 -1.86 -14.16 -8.72
CA THR A 3 -1.42 -12.84 -9.20
C THR A 3 -0.05 -12.59 -8.61
N VAL A 4 0.98 -12.92 -9.39
CA VAL A 4 2.34 -12.51 -9.12
C VAL A 4 2.34 -10.99 -9.20
N THR A 5 2.19 -10.32 -8.06
CA THR A 5 2.46 -8.89 -7.98
C THR A 5 3.96 -8.75 -8.23
N SER A 6 4.33 -8.48 -9.49
CA SER A 6 5.72 -8.25 -9.87
C SER A 6 6.34 -7.22 -8.93
N LEU A 7 7.62 -7.34 -8.62
CA LEU A 7 8.33 -6.40 -7.74
C LEU A 7 8.09 -4.93 -8.14
N SER A 8 7.98 -4.65 -9.44
CA SER A 8 7.67 -3.33 -10.00
C SER A 8 6.28 -2.80 -9.60
N GLU A 9 5.27 -3.66 -9.49
CA GLU A 9 3.91 -3.28 -9.06
C GLU A 9 3.89 -2.93 -7.57
N LEU A 10 4.62 -3.69 -6.74
CA LEU A 10 4.77 -3.40 -5.32
C LEU A 10 5.49 -2.07 -5.09
N ASP A 11 6.50 -1.77 -5.90
CA ASP A 11 7.22 -0.49 -5.82
C ASP A 11 6.34 0.68 -6.27
N ALA A 12 5.55 0.51 -7.33
CA ALA A 12 4.57 1.51 -7.77
C ALA A 12 3.51 1.80 -6.70
N ILE A 13 2.98 0.76 -6.03
CA ILE A 13 2.02 0.92 -4.93
C ILE A 13 2.68 1.66 -3.75
N ARG A 14 3.94 1.33 -3.45
CA ARG A 14 4.68 2.00 -2.37
C ARG A 14 4.89 3.48 -2.67
N ASP A 15 5.29 3.81 -3.88
CA ASP A 15 5.51 5.20 -4.30
C ASP A 15 4.20 6.00 -4.19
N GLU A 16 3.08 5.42 -4.60
CA GLU A 16 1.77 6.04 -4.40
C GLU A 16 1.38 6.20 -2.94
N VAL A 17 1.62 5.20 -2.09
CA VAL A 17 1.38 5.32 -0.65
C VAL A 17 2.21 6.45 -0.06
N LYS A 18 3.48 6.59 -0.46
CA LYS A 18 4.34 7.72 -0.05
C LYS A 18 3.80 9.06 -0.55
N ALA A 19 3.40 9.13 -1.81
CA ALA A 19 2.82 10.33 -2.40
C ALA A 19 1.52 10.73 -1.70
N PHE A 20 0.66 9.75 -1.35
CA PHE A 20 -0.58 9.99 -0.61
C PHE A 20 -0.31 10.55 0.78
N LEU A 21 0.64 9.96 1.52
CA LEU A 21 1.03 10.44 2.86
C LEU A 21 1.58 11.88 2.78
N SER A 22 2.42 12.19 1.79
CA SER A 22 2.95 13.54 1.58
C SER A 22 1.88 14.54 1.14
N SER A 23 0.98 14.16 0.23
CA SER A 23 -0.01 15.05 -0.39
C SER A 23 -1.18 15.39 0.53
N ASN A 24 -1.67 14.41 1.29
CA ASN A 24 -2.77 14.63 2.24
C ASN A 24 -2.30 15.06 3.64
N GLY A 25 -0.98 15.07 3.90
CA GLY A 25 -0.44 15.27 5.25
C GLY A 25 -0.91 14.20 6.25
N GLU A 26 -1.36 13.04 5.75
CA GLU A 26 -1.85 11.95 6.57
C GLU A 26 -0.66 11.19 7.17
N THR A 27 -0.77 10.79 8.44
CA THR A 27 0.29 9.99 9.08
C THR A 27 0.15 8.52 8.71
N VAL A 28 1.28 7.80 8.72
CA VAL A 28 1.31 6.33 8.56
C VAL A 28 0.33 5.64 9.51
N THR A 29 0.17 6.15 10.73
CA THR A 29 -0.78 5.59 11.71
C THR A 29 -2.22 5.74 11.26
N SER A 30 -2.60 6.92 10.77
CA SER A 30 -3.96 7.20 10.29
C SER A 30 -4.31 6.34 9.07
N LEU A 31 -3.39 6.24 8.11
CA LEU A 31 -3.59 5.40 6.93
C LEU A 31 -3.68 3.91 7.29
N ALA A 32 -2.84 3.44 8.21
CA ALA A 32 -2.87 2.06 8.69
C ALA A 32 -4.20 1.72 9.37
N MET A 33 -4.73 2.61 10.22
CA MET A 33 -6.04 2.45 10.84
C MET A 33 -7.16 2.42 9.81
N ARG A 34 -7.11 3.32 8.81
CA ARG A 34 -8.14 3.42 7.76
C ARG A 34 -8.13 2.23 6.82
N ALA A 35 -6.95 1.66 6.56
CA ALA A 35 -6.76 0.47 5.74
C ALA A 35 -6.95 -0.84 6.54
N ASP A 36 -7.17 -0.79 7.86
CA ASP A 36 -7.21 -1.97 8.72
C ASP A 36 -5.97 -2.87 8.52
N VAL A 37 -4.78 -2.25 8.55
CA VAL A 37 -3.49 -2.96 8.45
C VAL A 37 -2.59 -2.62 9.64
N PRO A 38 -1.66 -3.51 10.02
CA PRO A 38 -0.72 -3.21 11.10
C PRO A 38 0.15 -2.00 10.75
N ARG A 39 0.30 -1.07 11.71
CA ARG A 39 1.20 0.09 11.54
C ARG A 39 2.65 -0.32 11.25
N ASP A 40 3.14 -1.37 11.92
CA ASP A 40 4.48 -1.91 11.69
C ASP A 40 4.65 -2.41 10.24
N PHE A 41 3.62 -3.06 9.69
CA PHE A 41 3.58 -3.47 8.29
C PHE A 41 3.72 -2.27 7.36
N LEU A 42 2.84 -1.27 7.49
CA LEU A 42 2.86 -0.09 6.61
C LEU A 42 4.18 0.69 6.74
N SER A 43 4.69 0.84 7.97
CA SER A 43 5.97 1.50 8.21
C SER A 43 7.11 0.80 7.49
N ARG A 44 7.21 -0.53 7.60
CA ARG A 44 8.25 -1.32 6.92
C ARG A 44 8.05 -1.34 5.41
N PHE A 45 6.82 -1.37 4.94
CA PHE A 45 6.46 -1.34 3.52
C PHE A 45 6.91 -0.03 2.86
N VAL A 46 6.67 1.10 3.52
CA VAL A 46 7.09 2.44 3.06
C VAL A 46 8.62 2.61 3.14
N ASN A 47 9.27 2.09 4.18
CA ASN A 47 10.72 2.20 4.37
C ASN A 47 11.55 1.15 3.61
N ASP A 48 10.95 0.41 2.66
CA ASP A 48 11.61 -0.66 1.90
C ASP A 48 12.30 -1.74 2.78
N SER A 49 11.95 -1.81 4.07
CA SER A 49 12.57 -2.71 5.04
C SER A 49 11.88 -4.07 5.10
N TYR A 50 10.96 -4.34 4.18
CA TYR A 50 10.19 -5.57 4.13
C TYR A 50 11.00 -6.68 3.45
N LYS A 51 11.69 -7.51 4.27
CA LYS A 51 12.55 -8.63 3.81
C LYS A 51 11.79 -9.77 3.10
N HIS A 52 10.47 -9.78 3.15
CA HIS A 52 9.61 -10.83 2.56
C HIS A 52 8.58 -10.21 1.62
N SER A 53 7.91 -11.00 0.79
CA SER A 53 6.78 -10.48 0.03
C SER A 53 5.66 -10.04 1.00
N PRO A 54 5.16 -8.79 0.91
CA PRO A 54 4.04 -8.34 1.72
C PRO A 54 2.80 -9.18 1.42
N SER A 55 1.94 -9.39 2.42
CA SER A 55 0.69 -10.14 2.21
C SER A 55 -0.19 -9.40 1.21
N PHE A 56 -0.62 -10.09 0.15
CA PHE A 56 -1.48 -9.54 -0.89
C PHE A 56 -2.75 -8.88 -0.31
N GLU A 57 -3.31 -9.47 0.75
CA GLU A 57 -4.47 -8.92 1.44
C GLU A 57 -4.20 -7.52 2.01
N TYR A 58 -3.06 -7.31 2.66
CA TYR A 58 -2.70 -6.00 3.23
C TYR A 58 -2.41 -4.96 2.14
N VAL A 59 -1.77 -5.38 1.05
CA VAL A 59 -1.54 -4.52 -0.11
C VAL A 59 -2.87 -4.12 -0.75
N SER A 60 -3.79 -5.06 -0.93
CA SER A 60 -5.13 -4.79 -1.47
C SER A 60 -5.93 -3.81 -0.60
N ARG A 61 -5.91 -3.98 0.72
CA ARG A 61 -6.55 -3.05 1.67
C ARG A 61 -5.92 -1.65 1.61
N LEU A 62 -4.59 -1.56 1.50
CA LEU A 62 -3.90 -0.28 1.34
C LEU A 62 -4.27 0.44 0.04
N VAL A 63 -4.31 -0.28 -1.09
CA VAL A 63 -4.72 0.29 -2.38
C VAL A 63 -6.15 0.80 -2.31
N HIS A 64 -7.06 0.02 -1.69
CA HIS A 64 -8.45 0.41 -1.47
C HIS A 64 -8.56 1.65 -0.57
N ALA A 65 -7.75 1.73 0.49
CA ALA A 65 -7.70 2.89 1.37
C ALA A 65 -7.11 4.12 0.68
N CYS A 66 -6.02 4.00 -0.07
CA CYS A 66 -5.46 5.11 -0.85
C CYS A 66 -6.41 5.63 -1.94
N GLY A 67 -7.50 4.91 -2.21
CA GLY A 67 -8.61 5.45 -2.99
C GLY A 67 -8.36 5.43 -4.50
N LYS A 68 -7.48 4.54 -4.99
CA LYS A 68 -7.64 4.09 -6.38
C LYS A 68 -8.94 3.29 -6.42
N ARG A 69 -10.04 3.99 -6.75
CA ARG A 69 -10.97 3.45 -7.74
C ARG A 69 -10.08 3.05 -8.91
N ILE A 70 -9.68 1.78 -8.96
CA ILE A 70 -9.23 1.18 -10.20
C ILE A 70 -10.45 1.36 -11.10
N ARG A 71 -10.50 2.46 -11.85
CA ARG A 71 -11.29 2.49 -13.06
C ARG A 71 -10.61 1.46 -13.94
N ILE A 72 -11.13 0.24 -13.86
CA ILE A 72 -11.13 -0.66 -15.00
C ILE A 72 -11.98 0.12 -16.01
N ASP A 73 -11.31 0.92 -16.84
CA ASP A 73 -11.95 1.51 -18.01
C ASP A 73 -12.23 0.32 -18.94
N ASP A 74 -13.51 0.12 -19.22
CA ASP A 74 -14.09 -0.92 -20.07
C ASP A 74 -13.73 -0.70 -21.54
#